data_AF-A0A7W7FWM6-F1
#
_entry.id   AF-A0A7W7FWM6-F1
#
_cell.length_a   1.000
_cell.length_b   1.000
_cell.length_c   1.000
_cell.angle_alpha   90.00
_cell.angle_beta   90.00
_cell.angle_gamma   90.00
#
_symmetry.space_group_name_H-M   'P 1'
#
loop_
_entity.id
_entity.type
_entity.pdbx_description
1 polymer ?
#
loop_
_entity_poly.entity_id
_entity_poly.type
_entity_poly.pdbx_seq_one_letter_code
_entity_poly.pdbx_strand_id
1 'polypeptide(L)'
;MDATPLPDPADWQRIARPDRRLSIALAALYEYYPTLDGPPGVEHESYVDGAVTQLAPPFQADAARAEVVAGAIRHAVSYPTWQSLVRTSGLVPLDAVRLMVAMVKTAAGERG
;
A
#
# COMPACT_ATOMS: atom_id res chain seq x y z
N MET A 1 -11.65 16.99 16.15
CA MET A 1 -10.67 16.02 15.63
C MET A 1 -10.73 16.17 14.13
N ASP A 2 -9.67 16.67 13.52
CA ASP A 2 -9.63 16.80 12.07
C ASP A 2 -9.64 15.38 11.47
N ALA A 3 -10.49 15.14 10.48
CA ALA A 3 -10.55 13.84 9.81
C ALA A 3 -9.21 13.60 9.10
N THR A 4 -8.64 12.40 9.26
CA THR A 4 -7.47 11.99 8.49
C THR A 4 -7.85 12.06 7.00
N PRO A 5 -7.20 12.90 6.19
CA PRO A 5 -7.53 12.98 4.77
C PRO A 5 -7.00 11.74 4.04
N LEU A 6 -7.64 11.40 2.92
CA LEU A 6 -7.10 10.39 2.01
C LEU A 6 -5.71 10.84 1.53
N PRO A 7 -4.64 10.04 1.70
CA PRO A 7 -3.30 10.46 1.33
C PRO A 7 -3.14 10.54 -0.19
N ASP A 8 -2.55 11.63 -0.70
CA ASP A 8 -2.29 11.81 -2.14
C ASP A 8 -1.11 10.92 -2.60
N PRO A 9 -1.32 9.98 -3.56
CA PRO A 9 -0.24 9.15 -4.09
C PRO A 9 0.92 9.93 -4.71
N ALA A 10 0.67 11.15 -5.23
CA ALA A 10 1.70 11.98 -5.84
C ALA A 10 2.78 12.42 -4.83
N ASP A 11 2.42 12.58 -3.56
CA ASP A 11 3.36 13.01 -2.53
C ASP A 11 4.48 12.00 -2.27
N TRP A 12 4.21 10.72 -2.50
CA TRP A 12 5.17 9.65 -2.26
C TRP A 12 6.33 9.64 -3.25
N GLN A 13 6.18 10.26 -4.43
CA GLN A 13 7.25 10.35 -5.43
C GLN A 13 8.51 11.02 -4.89
N ARG A 14 8.37 11.94 -3.92
CA ARG A 14 9.48 12.67 -3.29
C ARG A 14 10.37 11.79 -2.40
N ILE A 15 9.91 10.60 -2.04
CA ILE A 15 10.66 9.65 -1.20
C ILE A 15 11.51 8.77 -2.10
N ALA A 16 12.84 8.94 -2.04
CA ALA A 16 13.79 8.29 -2.94
C ALA A 16 13.90 6.76 -2.75
N ARG A 17 13.82 6.27 -1.51
CA ARG A 17 13.94 4.83 -1.21
C ARG A 17 12.61 4.11 -1.45
N PRO A 18 12.52 3.11 -2.35
CA PRO A 18 11.26 2.45 -2.71
C PRO A 18 10.53 1.80 -1.54
N ASP A 19 11.27 1.05 -0.71
CA ASP A 19 10.77 0.38 0.49
C ASP A 19 10.24 1.38 1.52
N ARG A 20 10.98 2.47 1.75
CA ARG A 20 10.55 3.55 2.64
C ARG A 20 9.33 4.28 2.11
N ARG A 21 9.27 4.52 0.80
CA ARG A 21 8.12 5.12 0.10
C ARG A 21 6.87 4.28 0.34
N LEU A 22 6.95 2.98 0.06
CA LEU A 22 5.85 2.04 0.27
C LEU A 22 5.43 1.98 1.75
N SER A 23 6.39 1.92 2.68
CA SER A 23 6.07 1.86 4.11
C SER A 23 5.30 3.10 4.60
N ILE A 24 5.69 4.30 4.14
CA ILE A 24 5.01 5.55 4.49
C ILE A 24 3.61 5.59 3.86
N ALA A 25 3.47 5.18 2.61
CA ALA A 25 2.19 5.11 1.91
C ALA A 25 1.19 4.20 2.65
N LEU A 26 1.62 2.99 3.01
CA LEU A 26 0.79 2.03 3.72
C LEU A 26 0.44 2.49 5.13
N ALA A 27 1.38 3.12 5.84
CA ALA A 27 1.11 3.66 7.17
C ALA A 27 0.00 4.72 7.13
N ALA A 28 0.07 5.66 6.18
CA ALA A 28 -0.96 6.69 6.00
C ALA A 28 -2.32 6.09 5.64
N LEU A 29 -2.35 5.11 4.73
CA LEU A 29 -3.59 4.42 4.36
C LEU A 29 -4.20 3.64 5.52
N TYR A 30 -3.38 2.96 6.32
CA TYR A 30 -3.85 2.14 7.43
C TYR A 30 -4.27 2.98 8.64
N GLU A 31 -3.85 4.26 8.69
CA GLU A 31 -4.35 5.28 9.60
C GLU A 31 -5.64 5.94 9.10
N TYR A 32 -5.81 6.06 7.78
CA TYR A 32 -7.02 6.58 7.13
C TYR A 32 -8.20 5.61 7.18
N TYR A 33 -8.02 4.33 6.81
CA TYR A 33 -9.12 3.37 6.73
C TYR A 33 -9.99 3.19 8.00
N PRO A 34 -9.44 3.24 9.23
CA PRO A 34 -10.25 3.20 10.44
C PRO A 34 -11.25 4.37 10.57
N THR A 35 -11.04 5.49 9.88
CA THR A 35 -11.91 6.67 9.95
C THR A 35 -13.12 6.58 9.02
N LEU A 36 -13.21 5.54 8.20
CA LEU A 36 -14.32 5.31 7.29
C LEU A 36 -15.48 4.62 8.00
N ASP A 37 -16.70 5.06 7.73
CA ASP A 37 -17.94 4.41 8.19
C ASP A 37 -18.36 3.24 7.28
N GLY A 38 -17.39 2.45 6.82
CA GLY A 38 -17.60 1.32 5.91
C GLY A 38 -16.51 1.16 4.86
N PRO A 39 -16.67 0.22 3.91
CA PRO A 39 -15.77 0.10 2.78
C PRO A 39 -15.80 1.39 1.93
N PRO A 40 -14.65 1.78 1.35
CA PRO A 40 -14.58 2.96 0.52
C PRO A 40 -15.38 2.76 -0.78
N GLY A 41 -15.90 3.85 -1.35
CA GLY A 41 -16.71 3.82 -2.58
C GLY A 41 -15.90 3.52 -3.86
N VAL A 42 -16.58 3.52 -5.01
CA VAL A 42 -16.00 3.17 -6.33
C VAL A 42 -14.76 3.98 -6.73
N GLU A 43 -14.66 5.24 -6.29
CA GLU A 43 -13.47 6.10 -6.51
C GLU A 43 -12.19 5.51 -5.89
N HIS A 44 -12.33 4.58 -4.94
CA HIS A 44 -11.21 3.88 -4.33
C HIS A 44 -10.45 2.99 -5.32
N GLU A 45 -11.12 2.41 -6.31
CA GLU A 45 -10.42 1.61 -7.33
C GLU A 45 -9.50 2.49 -8.19
N SER A 46 -9.98 3.67 -8.60
CA SER A 46 -9.16 4.66 -9.31
C SER A 46 -7.99 5.15 -8.44
N TYR A 47 -8.24 5.36 -7.15
CA TYR A 47 -7.18 5.68 -6.19
C TYR A 47 -6.11 4.57 -6.12
N VAL A 48 -6.54 3.30 -6.06
CA VAL A 48 -5.62 2.15 -6.03
C VAL A 48 -4.80 2.08 -7.32
N ASP A 49 -5.40 2.33 -8.48
CA ASP A 49 -4.67 2.39 -9.75
C ASP A 49 -3.63 3.52 -9.77
N GLY A 50 -4.00 4.69 -9.23
CA GLY A 50 -3.08 5.81 -9.01
C GLY A 50 -1.92 5.42 -8.09
N ALA A 51 -2.21 4.78 -6.96
CA ALA A 51 -1.20 4.30 -6.02
C ALA A 51 -0.25 3.27 -6.64
N VAL A 52 -0.77 2.31 -7.41
CA VAL A 52 0.05 1.32 -8.14
C VAL A 52 0.98 2.03 -9.12
N THR A 53 0.49 3.02 -9.86
CA THR A 53 1.29 3.80 -10.82
C THR A 53 2.46 4.52 -10.14
N GLN A 54 2.28 5.01 -8.91
CA GLN A 54 3.32 5.75 -8.17
C GLN A 54 4.30 4.86 -7.40
N LEU A 55 3.83 3.71 -6.94
CA LEU A 55 4.59 2.84 -6.02
C LEU A 55 5.29 1.70 -6.73
N ALA A 56 4.77 1.20 -7.86
CA ALA A 56 5.31 0.01 -8.52
C ALA A 56 6.63 0.23 -9.26
N PRO A 57 6.79 1.29 -10.10
CA PRO A 57 7.96 1.41 -10.98
C PRO A 57 9.33 1.26 -10.28
N PRO A 58 9.55 1.80 -9.07
CA PRO A 58 10.85 1.67 -8.40
C PRO A 58 11.24 0.24 -7.97
N PHE A 59 10.30 -0.72 -7.97
CA PHE A 59 10.55 -2.14 -7.67
C PHE A 59 10.67 -3.02 -8.94
N GLN A 60 10.47 -2.44 -10.13
CA GLN A 60 10.39 -3.18 -11.39
C GLN A 60 11.73 -3.17 -12.13
N ALA A 61 12.76 -3.79 -11.53
CA ALA A 61 14.06 -3.95 -12.21
C ALA A 61 13.99 -4.93 -13.40
N ASP A 62 12.96 -5.79 -13.45
CA ASP A 62 12.73 -6.81 -14.48
C ASP A 62 11.26 -6.78 -14.95
N ALA A 63 11.05 -6.76 -16.27
CA ALA A 63 9.73 -6.81 -16.89
C ALA A 63 8.94 -8.06 -16.50
N ALA A 64 9.60 -9.21 -16.29
CA ALA A 64 8.94 -10.44 -15.87
C ALA A 64 8.32 -10.35 -14.46
N ARG A 65 8.80 -9.41 -13.63
CA ARG A 65 8.29 -9.16 -12.28
C ARG A 65 7.34 -7.98 -12.20
N ALA A 66 7.22 -7.17 -13.25
CA ALA A 66 6.41 -5.96 -13.24
C ALA A 66 4.95 -6.21 -12.87
N GLU A 67 4.32 -7.22 -13.47
CA GLU A 67 2.93 -7.60 -13.18
C GLU A 67 2.76 -8.13 -11.73
N VAL A 68 3.72 -8.93 -11.26
CA VAL A 68 3.70 -9.49 -9.90
C VAL A 68 3.84 -8.38 -8.85
N VAL A 69 4.74 -7.42 -9.09
CA VAL A 69 4.93 -6.24 -8.24
C VAL A 69 3.67 -5.37 -8.22
N ALA A 70 3.07 -5.12 -9.38
CA ALA A 70 1.85 -4.32 -9.48
C ALA A 70 0.67 -4.98 -8.72
N GLY A 71 0.50 -6.30 -8.87
CA GLY A 71 -0.49 -7.07 -8.12
C GLY A 71 -0.24 -7.06 -6.62
N ALA A 72 1.01 -7.23 -6.19
CA ALA A 72 1.39 -7.16 -4.78
C ALA A 72 1.10 -5.78 -4.16
N ILE A 73 1.43 -4.70 -4.87
CA ILE A 73 1.14 -3.34 -4.41
C ILE A 73 -0.35 -3.08 -4.35
N ARG A 74 -1.12 -3.49 -5.37
CA ARG A 74 -2.58 -3.39 -5.38
C ARG A 74 -3.19 -4.02 -4.13
N HIS A 75 -2.75 -5.23 -3.77
CA HIS A 75 -3.19 -5.88 -2.54
C HIS A 75 -2.74 -5.10 -1.29
N ALA A 76 -1.47 -4.71 -1.21
CA ALA A 76 -0.92 -4.00 -0.05
C ALA A 76 -1.71 -2.73 0.28
N VAL A 77 -2.06 -1.93 -0.73
CA VAL A 77 -2.79 -0.67 -0.55
C VAL A 77 -4.29 -0.86 -0.37
N SER A 78 -4.86 -2.04 -0.66
CA SER A 78 -6.30 -2.23 -0.70
C SER A 78 -6.94 -2.21 0.70
N TYR A 79 -8.17 -1.68 0.77
CA TYR A 79 -8.97 -1.71 2.00
C TYR A 79 -9.26 -3.13 2.51
N PRO A 80 -9.68 -4.11 1.66
CA PRO A 80 -9.94 -5.47 2.13
C PRO A 80 -8.72 -6.13 2.77
N THR A 81 -7.51 -5.86 2.27
CA THR A 81 -6.27 -6.36 2.87
C THR A 81 -6.03 -5.75 4.24
N TRP A 82 -6.15 -4.43 4.40
CA TRP A 82 -6.07 -3.78 5.71
C TRP A 82 -7.09 -4.34 6.69
N GLN A 83 -8.35 -4.46 6.27
CA GLN A 83 -9.45 -4.95 7.11
C GLN A 83 -9.14 -6.38 7.59
N SER A 84 -8.70 -7.26 6.68
CA SER A 84 -8.32 -8.62 7.03
C SER A 84 -7.18 -8.65 8.06
N LEU A 85 -6.07 -7.95 7.79
CA LEU A 85 -4.89 -7.98 8.66
C LEU A 85 -5.16 -7.35 10.04
N VAL A 86 -5.75 -6.16 10.08
CA VAL A 86 -5.85 -5.36 11.30
C VAL A 86 -7.15 -5.67 12.07
N ARG A 87 -8.29 -5.72 11.39
CA ARG A 87 -9.61 -5.87 12.05
C ARG A 87 -9.98 -7.32 12.27
N THR A 88 -9.72 -8.19 11.30
CA THR A 88 -10.09 -9.62 11.39
C THR A 88 -9.01 -10.44 12.09
N SER A 89 -7.74 -10.24 11.75
CA SER A 89 -6.61 -11.00 12.33
C SER A 89 -5.93 -10.33 13.52
N GLY A 90 -6.26 -9.07 13.82
CA GLY A 90 -5.77 -8.36 15.01
C GLY A 90 -4.31 -7.92 14.95
N LEU A 91 -3.70 -7.82 13.76
CA LEU A 91 -2.33 -7.33 13.64
C LEU A 91 -2.27 -5.85 14.03
N VAL A 92 -1.19 -5.47 14.73
CA VAL A 92 -0.85 -4.05 14.94
C VAL A 92 -0.59 -3.41 13.57
N PRO A 93 -1.10 -2.18 13.29
CA PRO A 93 -0.97 -1.55 11.98
C PRO A 93 0.46 -1.53 11.44
N LEU A 94 1.45 -1.27 12.31
CA LEU A 94 2.86 -1.24 11.93
C LEU A 94 3.39 -2.62 11.49
N ASP A 95 2.91 -3.70 12.09
CA ASP A 95 3.29 -5.06 11.68
C ASP A 95 2.59 -5.47 10.38
N ALA A 96 1.34 -5.05 10.18
CA ALA A 96 0.66 -5.22 8.89
C ALA A 96 1.38 -4.48 7.75
N VAL A 97 1.85 -3.24 8.00
CA VAL A 97 2.70 -2.49 7.06
C VAL A 97 3.99 -3.25 6.76
N ARG A 98 4.72 -3.71 7.78
CA ARG A 98 5.96 -4.47 7.59
C ARG A 98 5.75 -5.73 6.76
N LEU A 99 4.67 -6.47 7.02
CA LEU A 99 4.30 -7.68 6.29
C LEU A 99 4.05 -7.37 4.80
N MET A 100 3.27 -6.32 4.50
CA MET A 100 2.97 -5.94 3.13
C MET A 100 4.18 -5.40 2.37
N VAL A 101 5.08 -4.65 3.03
CA VAL A 101 6.36 -4.26 2.44
C VAL A 101 7.20 -5.50 2.10
N ALA A 102 7.29 -6.47 3.00
CA ALA A 102 8.04 -7.71 2.75
C ALA A 102 7.45 -8.53 1.58
N MET A 103 6.12 -8.57 1.46
CA MET A 103 5.42 -9.20 0.33
C MET A 103 5.81 -8.56 -1.00
N VAL A 104 5.79 -7.22 -1.09
CA VAL A 104 6.17 -6.49 -2.32
C VAL A 104 7.65 -6.68 -2.66
N LYS A 105 8.54 -6.63 -1.67
CA LYS A 105 9.97 -6.92 -1.89
C LYS A 105 10.21 -8.34 -2.42
N THR A 106 9.49 -9.32 -1.86
CA THR A 106 9.52 -10.71 -2.32
C THR A 106 9.02 -10.82 -3.77
N ALA A 107 7.94 -10.11 -4.12
CA ALA A 107 7.43 -10.02 -5.49
C ALA A 107 8.46 -9.40 -6.46
N ALA A 108 9.23 -8.43 -6.00
CA ALA A 108 10.33 -7.79 -6.74
C ALA A 108 11.57 -8.69 -6.89
N GLY A 109 11.63 -9.84 -6.20
CA GLY A 109 12.79 -10.73 -6.19
C GLY A 109 13.88 -10.35 -5.19
N GLU A 110 13.65 -9.31 -4.39
CA GLU A 110 14.51 -8.96 -3.26
C GLU A 110 14.22 -9.91 -2.10
N ARG A 111 15.06 -10.93 -1.92
CA ARG A 111 15.04 -11.72 -0.68
C ARG A 111 15.62 -10.84 0.44
N GLY A 112 14.85 -10.73 1.54
CA GLY A 112 15.22 -9.98 2.73
C GLY A 112 16.49 -10.49 3.42
#